data_AF-A0A8T5HA23-F1
#
_entry.id   AF-A0A8T5HA23-F1
#
_cell.length_a   1.000
_cell.length_b   1.000
_cell.length_c   1.000
_cell.angle_alpha   90.00
_cell.angle_beta   90.00
_cell.angle_gamma   90.00
#
_symmetry.space_group_name_H-M   'P 1'
#
loop_
_entity.id
_entity.type
_entity.pdbx_description
1 polymer ?
#
loop_
_entity_poly.entity_id
_entity_poly.type
_entity_poly.pdbx_seq_one_letter_code
_entity_poly.pdbx_strand_id
1 'polypeptide(L)' 'MKFKEYKTLGAPELKEKLSELKKELMKQNTQRVTGTQLKNPMIIKNLKKDVARINFLLGSLKKKEGKKV' A
#
# COMPACT_ATOMS: atom_id res chain seq x y z
N MET A 1 3.46 -7.63 -1.57
CA MET A 1 3.09 -8.60 -0.49
C MET A 1 1.91 -9.47 -0.90
N LYS A 2 1.66 -10.62 -0.23
CA LYS A 2 0.51 -11.49 -0.55
C LYS A 2 -0.78 -10.85 0.01
N PHE A 3 -1.81 -10.75 -0.84
CA PHE A 3 -3.11 -10.15 -0.51
C PHE A 3 -3.78 -10.74 0.74
N LYS A 4 -3.49 -12.01 1.05
CA LYS A 4 -4.01 -12.72 2.23
C LYS A 4 -3.56 -12.10 3.55
N GLU A 5 -2.31 -11.60 3.63
CA GLU A 5 -1.77 -11.00 4.86
C GLU A 5 -2.42 -9.65 5.19
N TYR A 6 -2.84 -8.90 4.18
CA TYR A 6 -3.61 -7.67 4.40
C TYR A 6 -5.03 -7.96 4.86
N LYS A 7 -5.61 -9.10 4.47
CA LYS A 7 -6.97 -9.48 4.85
C LYS A 7 -7.08 -9.88 6.33
N THR A 8 -5.99 -10.35 6.92
CA THR A 8 -5.88 -10.71 8.34
C THR A 8 -5.57 -9.52 9.25
N LEU A 9 -5.09 -8.41 8.70
CA LEU A 9 -4.78 -7.18 9.45
C LEU A 9 -6.03 -6.32 9.69
N GLY A 10 -6.07 -5.65 10.83
CA GLY A 10 -7.17 -4.76 11.20
C GLY A 10 -7.20 -3.47 10.38
N ALA A 11 -8.35 -2.79 10.35
CA ALA A 11 -8.49 -1.46 9.75
C ALA A 11 -7.44 -0.42 10.21
N PRO A 12 -7.05 -0.34 11.50
CA PRO A 12 -6.00 0.60 11.93
C PRO A 12 -4.61 0.21 11.42
N GLU A 13 -4.22 -1.07 11.53
CA GLU A 13 -2.91 -1.56 11.05
C GLU A 13 -2.74 -1.39 9.54
N LEU A 14 -3.82 -1.56 8.78
CA LEU A 14 -3.82 -1.31 7.34
C LEU A 14 -3.53 0.14 6.99
N LYS A 15 -4.06 1.10 7.78
CA LYS A 15 -3.76 2.53 7.59
C LYS A 15 -2.32 2.86 7.97
N GLU A 16 -1.79 2.25 9.02
CA GLU A 16 -0.39 2.42 9.41
C GLU A 16 0.56 1.92 8.32
N LYS A 17 0.35 0.69 7.82
CA LYS A 17 1.12 0.16 6.68
C LYS A 17 1.00 1.02 5.43
N LEU A 18 -0.17 1.61 5.16
CA LEU A 18 -0.37 2.52 4.04
C LEU A 18 0.52 3.77 4.18
N SER A 19 0.58 4.34 5.38
CA SER A 19 1.44 5.50 5.68
C SER A 19 2.92 5.17 5.48
N GLU A 20 3.34 3.99 5.92
CA GLU A 20 4.71 3.50 5.79
C GLU A 20 5.10 3.27 4.32
N LEU A 21 4.24 2.60 3.55
CA LEU A 21 4.42 2.39 2.11
C LEU A 21 4.47 3.70 1.33
N LYS A 22 3.70 4.72 1.72
CA LYS A 22 3.78 6.06 1.12
C LYS A 22 5.13 6.74 1.37
N LYS A 23 5.67 6.62 2.59
CA LYS A 23 7.00 7.15 2.93
C LYS A 23 8.10 6.46 2.11
N GLU A 24 8.03 5.13 1.95
CA GLU A 24 8.94 4.41 1.05
C GLU A 24 8.81 4.87 -0.39
N LEU A 25 7.58 5.07 -0.89
CA LEU A 25 7.33 5.55 -2.25
C LEU A 25 7.92 6.95 -2.46
N MET A 26 7.84 7.83 -1.47
CA MET A 26 8.51 9.13 -1.48
C MET A 26 10.03 8.98 -1.57
N LYS A 27 10.65 8.13 -0.73
CA LYS A 27 12.10 7.87 -0.79
C LYS A 27 12.54 7.30 -2.15
N GLN A 28 11.74 6.41 -2.74
CA GLN A 28 12.03 5.85 -4.06
C GLN A 28 11.84 6.88 -5.18
N ASN A 29 10.86 7.77 -5.06
CA ASN A 29 10.68 8.88 -5.99
C ASN A 29 11.81 9.91 -5.88
N THR A 30 12.28 10.25 -4.68
CA THR A 30 13.41 11.18 -4.53
C THR A 30 14.68 10.57 -5.11
N GLN A 31 14.98 9.29 -4.85
CA GLN A 31 16.09 8.56 -5.48
C GLN A 31 16.00 8.56 -7.01
N ARG A 32 14.78 8.42 -7.56
CA ARG A 32 14.52 8.52 -9.01
C ARG A 32 14.82 9.90 -9.57
N VAL A 33 14.45 10.95 -8.83
CA VAL A 33 14.64 12.34 -9.24
C VAL A 33 16.11 12.74 -9.15
N THR A 34 16.84 12.30 -8.11
CA THR A 34 18.27 12.61 -7.90
C THR A 34 19.20 11.85 -8.85
N GLY A 35 18.67 11.08 -9.81
CA GLY A 35 19.45 10.40 -10.84
C GLY A 35 20.35 9.29 -10.31
N THR A 36 20.24 8.92 -9.03
CA THR A 36 20.94 7.75 -8.48
C THR A 36 20.32 6.52 -9.13
N GLN A 37 21.12 5.73 -9.84
CA GLN A 37 20.67 4.55 -10.58
C GLN A 37 19.69 3.73 -9.73
N LEU A 38 18.43 3.69 -10.16
CA LEU A 38 17.44 2.83 -9.53
C LEU A 38 17.91 1.39 -9.68
N LYS A 39 18.38 0.79 -8.57
CA LYS A 39 18.78 -0.62 -8.56
C LYS A 39 17.66 -1.53 -9.04
N ASN A 40 16.39 -1.15 -8.88
CA ASN A 40 15.29 -1.97 -9.37
C ASN A 40 13.99 -1.16 -9.63
N PRO A 41 13.67 -0.81 -10.90
CA PRO A 41 12.46 -0.05 -11.23
C PRO A 41 11.15 -0.78 -10.90
N MET A 42 11.19 -2.11 -10.68
CA MET A 42 10.02 -2.89 -10.27
C MET A 42 9.52 -2.54 -8.85
N ILE A 43 10.37 -1.98 -7.98
CA ILE A 43 10.00 -1.67 -6.59
C ILE A 43 8.86 -0.65 -6.55
N ILE A 44 8.94 0.43 -7.35
CA ILE A 44 7.88 1.45 -7.43
C ILE A 44 6.56 0.83 -7.90
N LYS A 45 6.62 -0.07 -8.88
CA LYS A 45 5.42 -0.76 -9.40
C LYS A 45 4.80 -1.67 -8.34
N ASN A 46 5.62 -2.37 -7.56
CA ASN A 46 5.14 -3.23 -6.47
C ASN A 46 4.55 -2.42 -5.31
N LEU A 47 5.20 -1.32 -4.90
CA LEU A 47 4.69 -0.40 -3.88
C LEU A 47 3.33 0.18 -4.26
N LYS A 48 3.17 0.63 -5.53
CA LYS A 48 1.87 1.11 -6.04
C LYS A 48 0.78 0.03 -5.97
N LYS A 49 1.12 -1.22 -6.35
CA LYS A 49 0.19 -2.35 -6.26
C LYS A 49 -0.19 -2.67 -4.81
N ASP A 50 0.75 -2.62 -3.89
CA ASP A 50 0.51 -2.88 -2.47
C ASP A 50 -0.38 -1.78 -1.85
N VAL A 51 -0.17 -0.50 -2.17
CA VAL A 51 -1.08 0.60 -1.77
C VAL A 51 -2.50 0.39 -2.32
N ALA A 52 -2.63 0.02 -3.59
CA ALA A 52 -3.95 -0.24 -4.19
C ALA A 52 -4.69 -1.39 -3.51
N ARG A 53 -3.99 -2.47 -3.15
CA ARG A 53 -4.56 -3.61 -2.42
C ARG A 53 -5.09 -3.21 -1.05
N ILE A 54 -4.32 -2.42 -0.29
CA ILE A 54 -4.74 -1.93 1.03
C ILE A 54 -5.99 -1.05 0.92
N ASN A 55 -6.01 -0.11 -0.02
CA ASN A 55 -7.17 0.76 -0.25
C ASN A 55 -8.43 -0.03 -0.62
N PHE A 56 -8.28 -1.03 -1.49
CA PHE A 56 -9.39 -1.92 -1.84
C PHE A 56 -9.92 -2.69 -0.62
N LEU A 57 -9.03 -3.15 0.25
CA LEU A 57 -9.40 -3.91 1.43
C LEU A 57 -10.12 -3.04 2.48
N LEU A 58 -9.63 -1.81 2.71
CA LEU A 58 -10.32 -0.81 3.53
C LEU A 58 -11.72 -0.48 2.99
N GLY A 59 -11.86 -0.32 1.67
CA GLY A 59 -13.17 -0.09 1.04
C GLY A 59 -14.11 -1.29 1.15
N SER A 60 -13.56 -2.52 1.06
CA SER A 60 -14.33 -3.76 1.21
C SER A 60 -14.81 -3.98 2.64
N LEU A 61 -14.01 -3.61 3.65
CA LEU A 61 -14.41 -3.61 5.06
C LEU A 61 -15.56 -2.64 5.30
N LYS A 62 -15.44 -1.39 4.82
CA LYS A 62 -16.49 -0.37 4.94
C LYS A 62 -17.81 -0.79 4.27
N LYS A 63 -17.74 -1.46 3.10
CA LYS A 63 -18.94 -1.99 2.41
C LYS A 63 -19.62 -3.13 3.17
N LYS A 64 -18.89 -3.93 3.93
CA LYS A 64 -19.49 -4.97 4.80
C LYS A 64 -20.25 -4.37 5.98
N GLU A 65 -19.75 -3.29 6.55
CA GLU A 65 -20.43 -2.58 7.64
C GLU A 65 -21.73 -1.92 7.15
N GLY A 66 -21.73 -1.34 5.95
CA GLY A 66 -22.92 -0.74 5.34
C GLY A 66 -23.98 -1.72 4.83
N LYS A 67 -23.71 -3.03 4.79
CA LYS A 67 -24.66 -4.09 4.38
C LYS A 67 -25.35 -4.80 5.55
N LYS A 68 -25.16 -4.30 6.78
CA LYS A 68 -25.79 -4.82 8.01
C LYS A 68 -27.13 -4.16 8.34
N VAL A 69 -27.75 -3.45 7.40
CA VAL A 69 -29.07 -2.83 7.56
C VAL A 69 -30.01 -3.41 6.52
#